data_AF-A0A1G1YIH6-F1
#
_entry.id   AF-A0A1G1YIH6-F1
#
_cell.length_a   1.000
_cell.length_b   1.000
_cell.length_c   1.000
_cell.angle_alpha   90.00
_cell.angle_beta   90.00
_cell.angle_gamma   90.00
#
_symmetry.space_group_name_H-M   'P 1'
#
loop_
_entity.id
_entity.type
_entity.pdbx_description
1 polymer ?
#
loop_
_entity_poly.entity_id
_entity_poly.type
_entity_poly.pdbx_seq_one_letter_code
_entity_poly.pdbx_strand_id
1 'polypeptide(L)'
;MDDRHLEKSILSTICYFDMFDYPLTLLEIWQWLFIDQPSNQVVSLSAIRQILESSRYLSEKLSFQNGFYFLKNRDAIVLTRLKRYALAGDKNKIAQKGVRLLKFLPFIRLIGLCNNSGNNNIRADSDIDLFIITAKNRLFTARFLITLAISFRRLRRHGRKVTDRLCLSFYVAEDDLDFSKIKIMADDIYLTYWIANLFPLYDRQAYARFLAQNDWIKNYLPNYLPKTGSFWRRIDDSWLSLLSFKVSEHFLSGWLGDQLEKFLKTIQLFKMSKNNKSLAQASDSRVIISETMLKFHENDRRLFYQKNFLDKLKGIISQ
;
A
#
# COMPACT_ATOMS: atom_id res chain seq x y z
N MET A 1 -16.74 8.10 22.20
CA MET A 1 -16.15 9.33 21.62
C MET A 1 -17.24 10.39 21.59
N ASP A 2 -16.95 11.63 21.99
CA ASP A 2 -17.93 12.72 21.90
C ASP A 2 -18.07 13.23 20.45
N ASP A 3 -19.12 14.00 20.19
CA ASP A 3 -19.44 14.49 18.85
C ASP A 3 -18.32 15.39 18.30
N ARG A 4 -17.72 16.24 19.14
CA ARG A 4 -16.67 17.18 18.71
C ARG A 4 -15.40 16.46 18.29
N HIS A 5 -15.01 15.40 18.99
CA HIS A 5 -13.89 14.54 18.62
C HIS A 5 -14.23 13.77 17.33
N LEU A 6 -15.45 13.28 17.18
CA LEU A 6 -15.85 12.58 15.95
C LEU A 6 -15.85 13.52 14.73
N GLU A 7 -16.34 14.76 14.87
CA GLU A 7 -16.25 15.78 13.82
C GLU A 7 -14.81 16.02 13.37
N LYS A 8 -13.89 16.20 14.33
CA LYS A 8 -12.45 16.38 14.03
C LYS A 8 -11.84 15.16 13.35
N SER A 9 -12.19 13.95 13.78
CA SER A 9 -11.72 12.70 13.18
C SER A 9 -12.23 12.53 11.75
N ILE A 10 -13.52 12.83 11.48
CA ILE A 10 -14.11 12.83 10.14
C ILE A 10 -13.39 13.84 9.25
N LEU A 11 -13.21 15.08 9.72
CA LEU A 11 -12.54 16.12 8.96
C LEU A 11 -11.07 15.74 8.66
N SER A 12 -10.35 15.23 9.65
CA SER A 12 -8.96 14.77 9.51
C SER A 12 -8.86 13.66 8.47
N THR A 13 -9.78 12.69 8.51
CA THR A 13 -9.88 11.62 7.53
C THR A 13 -10.04 12.19 6.12
N ILE A 14 -11.03 13.07 5.90
CA ILE A 14 -11.27 13.69 4.59
C ILE A 14 -10.07 14.54 4.13
N CYS A 15 -9.46 15.32 5.03
CA CYS A 15 -8.28 16.13 4.73
C CYS A 15 -7.11 15.29 4.22
N TYR A 16 -6.86 14.12 4.83
CA TYR A 16 -5.81 13.21 4.38
C TYR A 16 -6.07 12.74 2.95
N PHE A 17 -7.28 12.25 2.66
CA PHE A 17 -7.62 11.73 1.32
C PHE A 17 -7.74 12.83 0.26
N ASP A 18 -8.10 14.06 0.63
CA ASP A 18 -8.11 15.20 -0.29
C ASP A 18 -6.70 15.57 -0.79
N MET A 19 -5.62 15.22 -0.07
CA MET A 19 -4.24 15.34 -0.61
C MET A 19 -4.01 14.50 -1.88
N PHE A 20 -4.85 13.49 -2.10
CA PHE A 20 -4.78 12.58 -3.24
C PHE A 20 -5.95 12.75 -4.22
N ASP A 21 -6.72 13.84 -4.12
CA ASP A 21 -7.94 14.08 -4.88
C ASP A 21 -8.94 12.92 -4.78
N TYR A 22 -9.10 12.37 -3.57
CA TYR A 22 -9.92 11.18 -3.31
C TYR A 22 -11.10 11.54 -2.39
N PRO A 23 -12.21 12.08 -2.92
CA PRO A 23 -13.40 12.40 -2.13
C PRO A 23 -14.02 11.09 -1.62
N LEU A 24 -14.46 10.99 -0.37
CA LEU A 24 -14.80 9.72 0.27
C LEU A 24 -16.30 9.43 0.27
N THR A 25 -16.69 8.16 0.12
CA THR A 25 -18.06 7.74 0.43
C THR A 25 -18.29 7.65 1.94
N LEU A 26 -19.55 7.60 2.38
CA LEU A 26 -19.89 7.38 3.79
C LEU A 26 -19.21 6.12 4.36
N LEU A 27 -19.23 5.01 3.60
CA LEU A 27 -18.63 3.74 4.05
C LEU A 27 -17.11 3.85 4.18
N GLU A 28 -16.46 4.60 3.29
CA GLU A 28 -15.02 4.82 3.38
C GLU A 28 -14.65 5.75 4.53
N ILE A 29 -15.42 6.81 4.79
CA ILE A 29 -15.24 7.62 6.01
C ILE A 29 -15.35 6.74 7.24
N TRP A 30 -16.33 5.84 7.28
CA TRP A 30 -16.50 4.92 8.40
C TRP A 30 -15.33 3.95 8.54
N GLN A 31 -15.00 3.20 7.48
CA GLN A 31 -13.96 2.16 7.51
C GLN A 31 -12.56 2.73 7.75
N TRP A 32 -12.30 3.94 7.26
CA TRP A 32 -11.01 4.61 7.32
C TRP A 32 -10.99 5.78 8.30
N LEU A 33 -11.94 5.87 9.21
CA LEU A 33 -11.98 6.92 10.22
C LEU A 33 -10.66 6.92 11.00
N PHE A 34 -9.88 7.99 10.87
CA PHE A 34 -8.65 8.18 11.61
C PHE A 34 -8.91 8.86 12.95
N ILE A 35 -8.38 8.27 14.01
CA ILE A 35 -8.35 8.86 15.36
C ILE A 35 -6.91 9.17 15.74
N ASP A 36 -6.69 10.38 16.25
CA ASP A 36 -5.39 10.89 16.68
C ASP A 36 -4.97 10.33 18.06
N GLN A 37 -5.93 9.82 18.83
CA GLN A 37 -5.68 9.14 20.09
C GLN A 37 -6.08 7.65 19.99
N PRO A 38 -5.17 6.73 20.36
CA PRO A 38 -5.46 5.30 20.42
C PRO A 38 -6.73 4.99 21.17
N SER A 39 -7.71 4.38 20.48
CA SER A 39 -8.94 3.90 21.11
C SER A 39 -9.40 2.61 20.46
N ASN A 40 -9.83 1.66 21.30
CA ASN A 40 -10.46 0.42 20.84
C ASN A 40 -11.97 0.56 20.62
N GLN A 41 -12.51 1.78 20.74
CA GLN A 41 -13.93 2.02 20.58
C GLN A 41 -14.30 2.12 19.09
N VAL A 42 -14.93 1.06 18.58
CA VAL A 42 -15.57 1.03 17.26
C VAL A 42 -16.64 2.13 17.18
N VAL A 43 -16.66 2.88 16.09
CA VAL A 43 -17.65 3.93 15.83
C VAL A 43 -18.67 3.37 14.84
N SER A 44 -19.97 3.47 15.12
CA SER A 44 -21.00 2.96 14.22
C SER A 44 -21.12 3.81 12.95
N LEU A 45 -21.52 3.17 11.84
CA LEU A 45 -21.83 3.84 10.58
C LEU A 45 -22.96 4.87 10.75
N SER A 46 -23.95 4.57 11.60
CA SER A 46 -25.08 5.46 11.91
C SER A 46 -24.64 6.71 12.64
N ALA A 47 -23.70 6.62 13.58
CA ALA A 47 -23.16 7.79 14.28
C ALA A 47 -22.44 8.74 13.32
N ILE A 48 -21.62 8.20 12.41
CA ILE A 48 -20.92 8.99 11.39
C ILE A 48 -21.92 9.67 10.45
N ARG A 49 -22.94 8.93 9.99
CA ARG A 49 -24.01 9.49 9.16
C ARG A 49 -24.73 10.64 9.86
N GLN A 50 -25.15 10.42 11.11
CA GLN A 50 -25.87 11.41 11.90
C GLN A 50 -25.06 12.69 12.07
N ILE A 51 -23.76 12.58 12.39
CA ILE A 51 -22.89 13.75 12.54
C ILE A 51 -22.66 14.47 11.21
N LEU A 52 -22.47 13.74 10.11
CA LEU A 52 -22.35 14.35 8.77
C LEU A 52 -23.62 15.11 8.35
N GLU A 53 -24.81 14.66 8.79
CA GLU A 53 -26.10 15.26 8.46
C GLU A 53 -26.47 16.43 9.40
N SER A 54 -26.09 16.37 10.68
CA SER A 54 -26.53 17.33 11.71
C SER A 54 -25.46 18.35 12.15
N SER A 55 -24.18 18.07 11.94
CA SER A 55 -23.10 18.96 12.37
C SER A 55 -23.03 20.22 11.52
N ARG A 56 -23.29 21.37 12.15
CA ARG A 56 -23.03 22.69 11.55
C ARG A 56 -21.54 22.89 11.24
N TYR A 57 -20.66 22.43 12.13
CA TYR A 57 -19.21 22.56 11.95
C TYR A 57 -18.72 21.85 10.68
N LEU A 58 -19.21 20.63 10.42
CA LEU A 58 -18.86 19.89 9.21
C LEU A 58 -19.54 20.45 7.97
N SER A 59 -20.82 20.84 8.03
CA SER A 59 -21.52 21.40 6.87
C SER A 59 -20.95 22.74 6.41
N GLU A 60 -20.28 23.48 7.30
CA GLU A 60 -19.52 24.68 6.94
C GLU A 60 -18.23 24.38 6.17
N LYS A 61 -17.65 23.18 6.31
CA LYS A 61 -16.33 22.81 5.77
C LYS A 61 -16.37 21.76 4.66
N LEU A 62 -17.42 20.97 4.59
CA LEU A 62 -17.59 19.86 3.65
C LEU A 62 -18.69 20.15 2.62
N SER A 63 -18.54 19.53 1.46
CA SER A 63 -19.55 19.40 0.41
C SER A 63 -19.87 17.92 0.20
N PHE A 64 -21.08 17.64 -0.30
CA PHE A 64 -21.53 16.30 -0.67
C PHE A 64 -22.11 16.30 -2.08
N GLN A 65 -21.60 15.41 -2.94
CA GLN A 65 -22.06 15.27 -4.32
C GLN A 65 -21.87 13.83 -4.81
N ASN A 66 -22.89 13.28 -5.49
CA ASN A 66 -22.84 11.95 -6.11
C ASN A 66 -22.38 10.83 -5.14
N GLY A 67 -22.76 10.90 -3.86
CA GLY A 67 -22.38 9.91 -2.85
C GLY A 67 -20.99 10.13 -2.23
N PHE A 68 -20.28 11.19 -2.59
CA PHE A 68 -18.96 11.52 -2.06
C PHE A 68 -18.97 12.79 -1.20
N TYR A 69 -18.26 12.74 -0.09
CA TYR A 69 -17.94 13.85 0.79
C TYR A 69 -16.51 14.34 0.51
N PHE A 70 -16.34 15.66 0.48
CA PHE A 70 -15.07 16.33 0.22
C PHE A 70 -15.04 17.72 0.85
N LEU A 71 -13.87 18.35 0.90
CA LEU A 71 -13.75 19.74 1.36
C LEU A 71 -14.50 20.69 0.42
N LYS A 72 -15.09 21.77 0.93
CA LYS A 72 -15.74 22.78 0.08
C LYS A 72 -14.83 23.31 -1.02
N ASN A 73 -15.44 23.72 -2.14
CA ASN A 73 -14.77 24.27 -3.33
C ASN A 73 -13.83 23.29 -4.03
N ARG A 74 -14.04 21.97 -3.86
CA ARG A 74 -13.24 20.91 -4.48
C ARG A 74 -14.06 20.00 -5.40
N ASP A 75 -15.23 20.41 -5.85
CA ASP A 75 -16.21 19.59 -6.59
C ASP A 75 -15.60 18.83 -7.79
N ALA A 76 -14.60 19.40 -8.45
CA ALA A 76 -13.88 18.78 -9.56
C ALA A 76 -13.20 17.43 -9.21
N ILE A 77 -12.91 17.15 -7.93
CA ILE A 77 -12.26 15.90 -7.53
C ILE A 77 -13.19 14.69 -7.64
N VAL A 78 -14.52 14.90 -7.65
CA VAL A 78 -15.50 13.82 -7.88
C VAL A 78 -15.31 13.20 -9.26
N LEU A 79 -15.25 14.03 -10.31
CA LEU A 79 -14.96 13.56 -11.66
C LEU A 79 -13.55 12.95 -11.78
N THR A 80 -12.58 13.52 -11.07
CA THR A 80 -11.21 12.98 -11.02
C THR A 80 -11.20 11.56 -10.46
N ARG A 81 -11.91 11.31 -9.35
CA ARG A 81 -12.03 9.98 -8.75
C ARG A 81 -12.66 8.97 -9.70
N LEU A 82 -13.76 9.33 -10.35
CA LEU A 82 -14.44 8.45 -11.31
C LEU A 82 -13.53 8.06 -12.48
N LYS A 83 -12.80 9.03 -13.04
CA LYS A 83 -11.82 8.77 -14.12
C LYS A 83 -10.69 7.84 -13.65
N ARG A 84 -10.11 8.09 -12.47
CA ARG A 84 -9.03 7.27 -11.91
C ARG A 84 -9.49 5.86 -11.55
N TYR A 85 -10.73 5.71 -11.09
CA TYR A 85 -11.34 4.41 -10.83
C TYR A 85 -11.48 3.57 -12.11
N ALA A 86 -11.94 4.17 -13.21
CA ALA A 86 -12.00 3.49 -14.51
C ALA A 86 -10.60 3.05 -14.98
N LEU A 87 -9.60 3.93 -14.90
CA LEU A 87 -8.21 3.62 -15.26
C LEU A 87 -7.61 2.51 -14.39
N ALA A 88 -7.97 2.45 -13.10
CA ALA A 88 -7.52 1.40 -12.21
C ALA A 88 -7.97 0.01 -12.69
N GLY A 89 -9.16 -0.10 -13.28
CA GLY A 89 -9.66 -1.35 -13.87
C GLY A 89 -8.71 -1.93 -14.92
N ASP A 90 -8.19 -1.09 -15.81
CA ASP A 90 -7.28 -1.54 -16.87
C ASP A 90 -5.87 -1.84 -16.35
N LYS A 91 -5.35 -1.01 -15.43
CA LYS A 91 -4.06 -1.28 -14.79
C LYS A 91 -4.10 -2.54 -13.91
N ASN A 92 -5.23 -2.84 -13.27
CA ASN A 92 -5.44 -4.08 -12.55
C ASN A 92 -5.32 -5.30 -13.47
N LYS A 93 -5.82 -5.25 -14.72
CA LYS A 93 -5.63 -6.33 -15.70
C LYS A 93 -4.14 -6.55 -16.02
N ILE A 94 -3.34 -5.49 -16.07
CA ILE A 94 -1.88 -5.58 -16.28
C ILE A 94 -1.21 -6.23 -15.07
N ALA A 95 -1.57 -5.81 -13.86
CA ALA A 95 -1.08 -6.42 -12.62
C ALA A 95 -1.38 -7.92 -12.58
N GLN A 96 -2.62 -8.31 -12.88
CA GLN A 96 -3.04 -9.71 -12.96
C GLN A 96 -2.25 -10.51 -14.00
N LYS A 97 -1.98 -9.95 -15.19
CA LYS A 97 -1.13 -10.61 -16.20
C LYS A 97 0.27 -10.89 -15.65
N GLY A 98 0.86 -9.94 -14.92
CA GLY A 98 2.12 -10.13 -14.22
C GLY A 98 2.03 -11.22 -13.16
N VAL A 99 1.05 -11.15 -12.27
CA VAL A 99 0.85 -12.11 -11.18
C VAL A 99 0.63 -13.53 -11.68
N ARG A 100 -0.13 -13.73 -12.77
CA ARG A 100 -0.34 -15.05 -13.39
C ARG A 100 0.95 -15.69 -13.89
N LEU A 101 1.96 -14.89 -14.25
CA LEU A 101 3.30 -15.40 -14.55
C LEU A 101 4.06 -15.70 -13.26
N LEU A 102 4.02 -14.78 -12.30
CA LEU A 102 4.81 -14.84 -11.07
C LEU A 102 4.38 -15.98 -10.14
N LYS A 103 3.11 -16.41 -10.16
CA LYS A 103 2.63 -17.50 -9.27
C LYS A 103 3.38 -18.82 -9.42
N PHE A 104 4.03 -19.07 -10.55
CA PHE A 104 4.82 -20.29 -10.79
C PHE A 104 6.21 -20.25 -10.15
N LEU A 105 6.67 -19.07 -9.72
CA LEU A 105 8.00 -18.88 -9.14
C LEU A 105 8.03 -19.34 -7.67
N PRO A 106 9.19 -19.86 -7.21
CA PRO A 106 9.40 -20.20 -5.81
C PRO A 106 9.49 -18.95 -4.94
N PHE A 107 9.32 -19.16 -3.63
CA PHE A 107 9.56 -18.21 -2.55
C PHE A 107 8.66 -16.98 -2.53
N ILE A 108 7.68 -16.87 -3.43
CA ILE A 108 6.64 -15.85 -3.33
C ILE A 108 5.56 -16.33 -2.38
N ARG A 109 5.22 -15.47 -1.40
CA ARG A 109 4.17 -15.73 -0.40
C ARG A 109 2.99 -14.79 -0.57
N LEU A 110 3.23 -13.53 -0.93
CA LEU A 110 2.19 -12.54 -1.22
C LEU A 110 2.62 -11.66 -2.41
N ILE A 111 1.67 -11.28 -3.25
CA ILE A 111 1.80 -10.11 -4.13
C ILE A 111 0.56 -9.23 -3.93
N GLY A 112 0.76 -7.98 -3.55
CA GLY A 112 -0.28 -6.98 -3.36
C GLY A 112 -0.03 -5.70 -4.15
N LEU A 113 -1.12 -4.96 -4.41
CA LEU A 113 -1.08 -3.59 -4.89
C LEU A 113 -1.04 -2.64 -3.71
N CYS A 114 -0.12 -1.68 -3.74
CA CYS A 114 0.03 -0.68 -2.69
C CYS A 114 -0.04 0.75 -3.26
N ASN A 115 0.17 1.76 -2.42
CA ASN A 115 0.07 3.18 -2.77
C ASN A 115 -1.26 3.50 -3.50
N ASN A 116 -1.20 4.33 -4.54
CA ASN A 116 -2.36 4.71 -5.34
C ASN A 116 -2.98 3.52 -6.10
N SER A 117 -2.19 2.49 -6.43
CA SER A 117 -2.68 1.27 -7.09
C SER A 117 -3.62 0.47 -6.18
N GLY A 118 -3.33 0.39 -4.88
CA GLY A 118 -4.17 -0.31 -3.89
C GLY A 118 -5.54 0.35 -3.65
N ASN A 119 -5.66 1.65 -3.96
CA ASN A 119 -6.87 2.46 -3.72
C ASN A 119 -7.74 2.71 -4.94
N ASN A 120 -7.42 2.09 -6.08
CA ASN A 120 -8.05 2.41 -7.36
C ASN A 120 -8.01 3.93 -7.67
N ASN A 121 -6.96 4.64 -7.21
CA ASN A 121 -6.79 6.09 -7.36
C ASN A 121 -5.56 6.41 -8.21
N ILE A 122 -5.44 5.74 -9.36
CA ILE A 122 -4.23 5.78 -10.17
C ILE A 122 -4.35 6.79 -11.33
N ARG A 123 -3.27 7.53 -11.61
CA ARG A 123 -3.22 8.45 -12.76
C ARG A 123 -2.86 7.70 -14.04
N ALA A 124 -3.20 8.29 -15.19
CA ALA A 124 -2.99 7.66 -16.49
C ALA A 124 -1.52 7.32 -16.74
N ASP A 125 -0.61 8.24 -16.39
CA ASP A 125 0.85 8.16 -16.55
C ASP A 125 1.57 7.35 -15.46
N SER A 126 0.85 6.82 -14.48
CA SER A 126 1.44 6.11 -13.35
C SER A 126 1.83 4.67 -13.69
N ASP A 127 2.83 4.17 -12.99
CA ASP A 127 3.15 2.76 -12.88
C ASP A 127 2.23 2.05 -11.86
N ILE A 128 2.42 0.74 -11.73
CA ILE A 128 1.66 -0.14 -10.85
C ILE A 128 2.61 -0.66 -9.77
N ASP A 129 2.48 -0.15 -8.56
CA ASP A 129 3.34 -0.53 -7.43
C ASP A 129 2.96 -1.90 -6.88
N LEU A 130 3.95 -2.78 -6.76
CA LEU A 130 3.81 -4.10 -6.16
C LEU A 130 4.52 -4.17 -4.81
N PHE A 131 3.78 -4.68 -3.82
CA PHE A 131 4.30 -5.15 -2.55
C PHE A 131 4.40 -6.67 -2.56
N ILE A 132 5.56 -7.22 -2.21
CA ILE A 132 5.83 -8.65 -2.32
C ILE A 132 6.38 -9.18 -1.00
N ILE A 133 5.71 -10.20 -0.45
CA ILE A 133 6.23 -10.98 0.68
C ILE A 133 6.89 -12.23 0.13
N THR A 134 8.11 -12.48 0.59
CA THR A 134 8.94 -13.62 0.19
C THR A 134 9.16 -14.58 1.36
N ALA A 135 9.54 -15.82 1.05
CA ALA A 135 9.98 -16.78 2.06
C ALA A 135 11.22 -16.27 2.81
N LYS A 136 11.37 -16.69 4.06
CA LYS A 136 12.53 -16.37 4.89
C LYS A 136 13.83 -16.75 4.18
N ASN A 137 14.85 -15.88 4.27
CA ASN A 137 16.18 -16.08 3.67
C ASN A 137 16.20 -16.30 2.14
N ARG A 138 15.15 -15.90 1.40
CA ARG A 138 15.05 -16.11 -0.06
C ARG A 138 14.70 -14.85 -0.83
N LEU A 139 14.84 -13.69 -0.19
CA LEU A 139 14.41 -12.40 -0.72
C LEU A 139 15.14 -12.07 -2.03
N PHE A 140 16.46 -12.24 -2.08
CA PHE A 140 17.26 -11.85 -3.24
C PHE A 140 17.07 -12.80 -4.42
N THR A 141 16.92 -14.10 -4.18
CA THR A 141 16.57 -15.10 -5.19
C THR A 141 15.19 -14.83 -5.75
N ALA A 142 14.18 -14.67 -4.90
CA ALA A 142 12.82 -14.34 -5.32
C ALA A 142 12.81 -13.05 -6.17
N ARG A 143 13.45 -11.99 -5.68
CA ARG A 143 13.53 -10.71 -6.40
C ARG A 143 14.19 -10.85 -7.76
N PHE A 144 15.28 -11.62 -7.87
CA PHE A 144 15.95 -11.87 -9.14
C PHE A 144 15.04 -12.58 -10.13
N LEU A 145 14.39 -13.68 -9.72
CA LEU A 145 13.48 -14.45 -10.57
C LEU A 145 12.27 -13.62 -11.01
N ILE A 146 11.64 -12.89 -10.09
CA ILE A 146 10.53 -11.98 -10.38
C ILE A 146 10.97 -10.95 -11.41
N THR A 147 12.09 -10.28 -11.13
CA THR A 147 12.67 -9.26 -12.00
C THR A 147 12.91 -9.80 -13.40
N LEU A 148 13.52 -10.99 -13.53
CA LEU A 148 13.78 -11.63 -14.80
C LEU A 148 12.48 -11.93 -15.56
N ALA A 149 11.52 -12.57 -14.89
CA ALA A 149 10.24 -12.98 -15.47
C ALA A 149 9.44 -11.78 -16.02
N ILE A 150 9.28 -10.71 -15.22
CA ILE A 150 8.54 -9.53 -15.69
C ILE A 150 9.31 -8.71 -16.72
N SER A 151 10.64 -8.72 -16.69
CA SER A 151 11.46 -8.03 -17.70
C SER A 151 11.36 -8.74 -19.05
N PHE A 152 11.37 -10.09 -19.04
CA PHE A 152 11.20 -10.90 -20.24
C PHE A 152 9.86 -10.65 -20.93
N ARG A 153 8.77 -10.52 -20.16
CA ARG A 153 7.45 -10.11 -20.68
C ARG A 153 7.31 -8.61 -20.93
N ARG A 154 8.39 -7.84 -20.80
CA ARG A 154 8.44 -6.37 -20.94
C ARG A 154 7.48 -5.64 -20.01
N LEU A 155 6.98 -6.26 -18.94
CA LEU A 155 6.02 -5.64 -18.01
C LEU A 155 6.69 -4.73 -16.99
N ARG A 156 8.02 -4.81 -16.83
CA ARG A 156 8.78 -4.08 -15.81
C ARG A 156 8.98 -2.60 -16.14
N ARG A 157 8.81 -1.74 -15.12
CA ARG A 157 9.23 -0.33 -15.15
C ARG A 157 10.75 -0.22 -15.25
N HIS A 158 11.25 0.54 -16.22
CA HIS A 158 12.68 0.83 -16.35
C HIS A 158 12.92 2.13 -17.14
N GLY A 159 13.86 2.95 -16.66
CA GLY A 159 14.19 4.23 -17.29
C GLY A 159 12.94 5.09 -17.52
N ARG A 160 12.72 5.49 -18.79
CA ARG A 160 11.57 6.31 -19.21
C ARG A 160 10.26 5.51 -19.38
N LYS A 161 10.29 4.18 -19.31
CA LYS A 161 9.08 3.35 -19.43
C LYS A 161 8.44 3.17 -18.05
N VAL A 162 7.56 4.10 -17.71
CA VAL A 162 6.87 4.15 -16.41
C VAL A 162 5.40 3.74 -16.56
N THR A 163 4.65 4.42 -17.43
CA THR A 163 3.23 4.17 -17.67
C THR A 163 2.93 2.71 -17.97
N ASP A 164 1.92 2.15 -17.28
CA ASP A 164 1.41 0.79 -17.50
C ASP A 164 2.46 -0.31 -17.30
N ARG A 165 3.44 -0.03 -16.44
CA ARG A 165 4.48 -0.99 -16.04
C ARG A 165 4.37 -1.35 -14.56
N LEU A 166 4.81 -2.54 -14.23
CA LEU A 166 4.93 -3.03 -12.87
C LEU A 166 6.21 -2.46 -12.24
N CYS A 167 6.05 -1.77 -11.12
CA CYS A 167 7.14 -1.35 -10.26
C CYS A 167 7.36 -2.38 -9.16
N LEU A 168 8.60 -2.83 -9.05
CA LEU A 168 9.05 -3.78 -8.02
C LEU A 168 9.64 -2.98 -6.86
N SER A 169 8.80 -2.15 -6.23
CA SER A 169 9.21 -1.10 -5.30
C SER A 169 9.41 -1.60 -3.87
N PHE A 170 8.69 -2.65 -3.44
CA PHE A 170 8.74 -3.09 -2.04
C PHE A 170 8.71 -4.62 -1.88
N TYR A 171 9.80 -5.16 -1.32
CA TYR A 171 9.95 -6.54 -0.90
C TYR A 171 10.15 -6.65 0.61
N VAL A 172 9.57 -7.70 1.19
CA VAL A 172 9.83 -8.08 2.57
C VAL A 172 9.88 -9.60 2.70
N ALA A 173 10.67 -10.11 3.63
CA ALA A 173 10.70 -11.52 4.01
C ALA A 173 9.66 -11.81 5.09
N GLU A 174 9.16 -13.05 5.16
CA GLU A 174 8.08 -13.43 6.08
C GLU A 174 8.48 -13.36 7.57
N ASP A 175 9.76 -13.26 7.88
CA ASP A 175 10.30 -13.04 9.23
C ASP A 175 10.46 -11.56 9.59
N ASP A 176 9.99 -10.66 8.73
CA ASP A 176 10.11 -9.22 8.93
C ASP A 176 8.84 -8.41 8.57
N LEU A 177 7.68 -8.90 9.02
CA LEU A 177 6.38 -8.34 8.63
C LEU A 177 5.90 -7.19 9.52
N ASP A 178 6.48 -6.99 10.71
CA ASP A 178 6.12 -5.89 11.60
C ASP A 178 6.63 -4.54 11.06
N PHE A 179 5.70 -3.69 10.59
CA PHE A 179 6.02 -2.38 10.05
C PHE A 179 6.04 -1.28 11.12
N SER A 180 5.79 -1.59 12.40
CA SER A 180 5.94 -0.64 13.50
C SER A 180 7.36 -0.06 13.54
N LYS A 181 8.37 -0.90 13.25
CA LYS A 181 9.79 -0.53 13.24
C LYS A 181 10.20 0.42 12.10
N ILE A 182 9.37 0.56 11.05
CA ILE A 182 9.64 1.43 9.91
C ILE A 182 8.79 2.71 9.93
N LYS A 183 8.04 2.92 11.00
CA LYS A 183 7.34 4.18 11.29
C LYS A 183 8.36 5.30 11.39
N ILE A 184 8.04 6.46 10.80
CA ILE A 184 8.87 7.67 10.93
C ILE A 184 8.53 8.47 12.19
N MET A 185 7.36 8.23 12.77
CA MET A 185 6.86 8.86 13.99
C MET A 185 5.77 8.01 14.63
N ALA A 186 5.37 8.33 15.85
CA ALA A 186 4.34 7.60 16.58
C ALA A 186 3.01 7.54 15.81
N ASP A 187 2.62 8.62 15.13
CA ASP A 187 1.37 8.81 14.39
C ASP A 187 1.59 8.84 12.86
N ASP A 188 2.39 7.91 12.31
CA ASP A 188 2.62 7.77 10.86
C ASP A 188 1.31 7.40 10.11
N ILE A 189 0.51 8.43 9.80
CA ILE A 189 -0.80 8.31 9.14
C ILE A 189 -0.66 7.71 7.75
N TYR A 190 0.44 8.02 7.05
CA TYR A 190 0.69 7.47 5.73
C TYR A 190 0.89 5.97 5.79
N LEU A 191 1.77 5.47 6.66
CA LEU A 191 2.00 4.04 6.81
C LEU A 191 0.75 3.31 7.30
N THR A 192 0.01 3.92 8.23
CA THR A 192 -1.28 3.41 8.73
C THR A 192 -2.25 3.17 7.58
N TYR A 193 -2.49 4.18 6.74
CA TYR A 193 -3.34 4.01 5.57
C TYR A 193 -2.73 3.15 4.49
N TRP A 194 -1.41 3.13 4.33
CA TRP A 194 -0.73 2.26 3.37
C TRP A 194 -1.03 0.79 3.65
N ILE A 195 -0.93 0.38 4.93
CA ILE A 195 -1.25 -0.97 5.38
C ILE A 195 -2.75 -1.24 5.22
N ALA A 196 -3.59 -0.32 5.68
CA ALA A 196 -5.05 -0.46 5.59
C ALA A 196 -5.55 -0.61 4.15
N ASN A 197 -4.83 -0.01 3.20
CA ASN A 197 -5.19 0.01 1.80
C ASN A 197 -4.49 -1.01 0.91
N LEU A 198 -3.57 -1.79 1.47
CA LEU A 198 -2.90 -2.87 0.75
C LEU A 198 -3.93 -3.86 0.20
N PHE A 199 -3.89 -4.09 -1.11
CA PHE A 199 -4.82 -4.98 -1.78
C PHE A 199 -4.11 -6.27 -2.23
N PRO A 200 -4.39 -7.44 -1.63
CA PRO A 200 -3.75 -8.69 -2.00
C PRO A 200 -4.28 -9.19 -3.36
N LEU A 201 -3.39 -9.33 -4.36
CA LEU A 201 -3.71 -9.94 -5.66
C LEU A 201 -3.46 -11.44 -5.67
N TYR A 202 -2.49 -11.89 -4.90
CA TYR A 202 -2.06 -13.27 -4.81
C TYR A 202 -1.55 -13.54 -3.40
N ASP A 203 -2.01 -14.62 -2.78
CA ASP A 203 -1.70 -14.93 -1.39
C ASP A 203 -1.58 -16.43 -1.15
N ARG A 204 -0.44 -16.85 -0.59
CA ARG A 204 -0.17 -18.17 -0.02
C ARG A 204 -0.18 -18.07 1.51
N GLN A 205 -1.29 -17.58 2.05
CA GLN A 205 -1.55 -17.43 3.49
C GLN A 205 -0.61 -16.47 4.23
N ALA A 206 0.04 -15.54 3.54
CA ALA A 206 0.92 -14.54 4.16
C ALA A 206 0.18 -13.25 4.52
N TYR A 207 -0.92 -12.92 3.84
CA TYR A 207 -1.66 -11.68 4.10
C TYR A 207 -2.17 -11.61 5.54
N ALA A 208 -2.82 -12.68 6.02
CA ALA A 208 -3.32 -12.73 7.39
C ALA A 208 -2.22 -12.56 8.45
N ARG A 209 -1.04 -13.17 8.24
CA ARG A 209 0.12 -12.99 9.14
C ARG A 209 0.66 -11.57 9.11
N PHE A 210 0.73 -10.97 7.91
CA PHE A 210 1.13 -9.57 7.76
C PHE A 210 0.17 -8.63 8.50
N LEU A 211 -1.14 -8.84 8.38
CA LEU A 211 -2.13 -8.04 9.10
C LEU A 211 -2.00 -8.22 10.62
N ALA A 212 -1.84 -9.45 11.10
CA ALA A 212 -1.68 -9.72 12.53
C ALA A 212 -0.45 -9.02 13.13
N GLN A 213 0.68 -8.98 12.43
CA GLN A 213 1.86 -8.23 12.89
C GLN A 213 1.69 -6.70 12.80
N ASN A 214 0.67 -6.23 12.10
CA ASN A 214 0.36 -4.81 11.94
C ASN A 214 -0.98 -4.41 12.53
N ASP A 215 -1.50 -5.20 13.49
CA ASP A 215 -2.77 -4.93 14.14
C ASP A 215 -2.78 -3.62 14.94
N TRP A 216 -1.60 -3.05 15.21
CA TRP A 216 -1.44 -1.71 15.79
C TRP A 216 -2.15 -0.60 14.99
N ILE A 217 -2.45 -0.80 13.70
CA ILE A 217 -3.22 0.18 12.92
C ILE A 217 -4.64 0.36 13.45
N LYS A 218 -5.21 -0.66 14.12
CA LYS A 218 -6.57 -0.60 14.69
C LYS A 218 -6.67 0.45 15.80
N ASN A 219 -5.55 0.79 16.45
CA ASN A 219 -5.49 1.89 17.40
C ASN A 219 -5.79 3.24 16.74
N TYR A 220 -5.51 3.38 15.44
CA TYR A 220 -5.74 4.61 14.68
C TYR A 220 -6.94 4.52 13.74
N LEU A 221 -7.37 3.30 13.38
CA LEU A 221 -8.47 2.99 12.48
C LEU A 221 -9.42 1.99 13.16
N PRO A 222 -10.30 2.44 14.09
CA PRO A 222 -11.09 1.55 14.93
C PRO A 222 -12.09 0.68 14.15
N ASN A 223 -12.49 1.14 12.96
CA ASN A 223 -13.41 0.44 12.07
C ASN A 223 -12.68 -0.30 10.92
N TYR A 224 -11.37 -0.50 11.04
CA TYR A 224 -10.57 -1.11 10.00
C TYR A 224 -11.10 -2.50 9.63
N LEU A 225 -11.39 -2.67 8.34
CA LEU A 225 -11.70 -3.95 7.73
C LEU A 225 -10.62 -4.31 6.70
N PRO A 226 -10.00 -5.50 6.81
CA PRO A 226 -9.08 -6.00 5.79
C PRO A 226 -9.69 -6.05 4.40
N LYS A 227 -8.91 -5.67 3.39
CA LYS A 227 -9.33 -5.86 2.00
C LYS A 227 -9.26 -7.35 1.67
N THR A 228 -10.40 -8.03 1.76
CA THR A 228 -10.54 -9.35 1.15
C THR A 228 -10.61 -9.11 -0.37
N GLY A 229 -9.68 -9.69 -1.12
CA GLY A 229 -9.66 -9.52 -2.57
C GLY A 229 -11.03 -9.91 -3.13
N SER A 230 -11.72 -8.99 -3.80
CA SER A 230 -12.94 -9.34 -4.55
C SER A 230 -12.61 -10.55 -5.43
N PHE A 231 -13.44 -11.60 -5.43
CA PHE A 231 -13.20 -12.84 -6.18
C PHE A 231 -12.63 -12.60 -7.59
N TRP A 232 -13.15 -11.59 -8.29
CA TRP A 232 -12.76 -11.17 -9.64
C TRP A 232 -11.33 -10.63 -9.81
N ARG A 233 -10.71 -10.16 -8.72
CA ARG A 233 -9.38 -9.55 -8.74
C ARG A 233 -8.27 -10.48 -8.26
N ARG A 234 -8.59 -11.43 -7.39
CA ARG A 234 -7.65 -12.40 -6.83
C ARG A 234 -7.22 -13.40 -7.90
N ILE A 235 -5.94 -13.74 -7.89
CA ILE A 235 -5.38 -14.84 -8.65
C ILE A 235 -5.11 -15.96 -7.66
N ASP A 236 -5.68 -17.13 -7.94
CA ASP A 236 -5.43 -18.32 -7.14
C ASP A 236 -4.41 -19.25 -7.80
N ASP A 237 -3.82 -20.08 -6.94
CA ASP A 237 -2.95 -21.14 -7.40
C ASP A 237 -3.75 -22.19 -8.20
N SER A 238 -3.13 -22.67 -9.27
CA SER A 238 -3.57 -23.86 -9.98
C SER A 238 -2.70 -25.04 -9.55
N TRP A 239 -3.15 -26.27 -9.75
CA TRP A 239 -2.35 -27.45 -9.39
C TRP A 239 -0.94 -27.42 -10.01
N LEU A 240 -0.80 -26.93 -11.25
CA LEU A 240 0.49 -26.73 -11.91
C LEU A 240 1.38 -25.70 -11.21
N SER A 241 0.82 -24.58 -10.73
CA SER A 241 1.62 -23.59 -10.01
C SER A 241 2.00 -24.11 -8.63
N LEU A 242 1.11 -24.87 -7.98
CA LEU A 242 1.39 -25.58 -6.73
C LEU A 242 2.56 -26.55 -6.89
N LEU A 243 2.54 -27.37 -7.95
CA LEU A 243 3.60 -28.33 -8.22
C LEU A 243 4.92 -27.61 -8.57
N SER A 244 4.89 -26.62 -9.47
CA SER A 244 6.10 -25.92 -9.91
C SER A 244 6.81 -25.23 -8.76
N PHE A 245 6.06 -24.55 -7.88
CA PHE A 245 6.67 -23.87 -6.75
C PHE A 245 7.19 -24.88 -5.72
N LYS A 246 6.46 -25.96 -5.40
CA LYS A 246 6.93 -26.96 -4.42
C LYS A 246 8.22 -27.63 -4.86
N VAL A 247 8.30 -28.02 -6.14
CA VAL A 247 9.50 -28.67 -6.71
C VAL A 247 10.67 -27.68 -6.70
N SER A 248 10.46 -26.47 -7.23
CA SER A 248 11.54 -25.47 -7.28
C SER A 248 11.99 -25.02 -5.89
N GLU A 249 11.08 -24.86 -4.92
CA GLU A 249 11.44 -24.57 -3.53
C GLU A 249 12.21 -25.73 -2.91
N HIS A 250 11.81 -26.99 -3.13
CA HIS A 250 12.54 -28.13 -2.60
C HIS A 250 14.00 -28.13 -3.08
N PHE A 251 14.24 -28.00 -4.39
CA PHE A 251 15.59 -27.96 -4.95
C PHE A 251 16.40 -26.72 -4.51
N LEU A 252 15.75 -25.56 -4.39
CA LEU A 252 16.39 -24.30 -4.01
C LEU A 252 16.37 -24.05 -2.49
N SER A 253 15.87 -24.98 -1.69
CA SER A 253 15.84 -24.85 -0.23
C SER A 253 17.10 -25.38 0.46
N GLY A 254 17.92 -26.17 -0.26
CA GLY A 254 19.16 -26.74 0.26
C GLY A 254 20.38 -25.84 0.08
N TRP A 255 21.56 -26.41 0.34
CA TRP A 255 22.85 -25.71 0.31
C TRP A 255 23.11 -24.93 -0.98
N LEU A 256 22.78 -25.51 -2.15
CA LEU A 256 22.93 -24.83 -3.45
C LEU A 256 22.09 -23.55 -3.53
N GLY A 257 20.86 -23.59 -3.01
CA GLY A 257 19.99 -22.41 -2.94
C GLY A 257 20.54 -21.35 -1.99
N ASP A 258 21.18 -21.75 -0.89
CA ASP A 258 21.82 -20.82 0.05
C ASP A 258 23.02 -20.11 -0.57
N GLN A 259 23.84 -20.83 -1.33
CA GLN A 259 24.94 -20.23 -2.08
C GLN A 259 24.42 -19.29 -3.16
N LEU A 260 23.35 -19.68 -3.88
CA LEU A 260 22.71 -18.82 -4.87
C LEU A 260 22.15 -17.54 -4.23
N GLU A 261 21.48 -17.64 -3.09
CA GLU A 261 20.97 -16.47 -2.35
C GLU A 261 22.12 -15.53 -1.98
N LYS A 262 23.21 -16.05 -1.39
CA LYS A 262 24.39 -15.25 -1.01
C LYS A 262 25.04 -14.55 -2.20
N PHE A 263 25.18 -15.27 -3.32
CA PHE A 263 25.74 -14.72 -4.55
C PHE A 263 24.84 -13.62 -5.12
N LEU A 264 23.55 -13.89 -5.27
CA LEU A 264 22.57 -12.93 -5.80
C LEU A 264 22.44 -11.72 -4.89
N LYS A 265 22.47 -11.91 -3.57
CA LYS A 265 22.52 -10.83 -2.58
C LYS A 265 23.72 -9.91 -2.81
N THR A 266 24.92 -10.48 -2.89
CA THR A 266 26.16 -9.72 -3.12
C THR A 266 26.07 -8.86 -4.39
N ILE A 267 25.64 -9.45 -5.51
CA ILE A 267 25.50 -8.72 -6.78
C ILE A 267 24.47 -7.60 -6.68
N GLN A 268 23.31 -7.90 -6.09
CA GLN A 268 22.20 -6.95 -6.02
C GLN A 268 22.51 -5.78 -5.10
N LEU A 269 23.10 -6.04 -3.92
CA LEU A 269 23.55 -5.02 -2.99
C LEU A 269 24.64 -4.15 -3.61
N PHE A 270 25.61 -4.75 -4.32
CA PHE A 270 26.64 -4.00 -5.05
C PHE A 270 26.05 -3.10 -6.13
N LYS A 271 25.06 -3.58 -6.89
CA LYS A 271 24.37 -2.78 -7.89
C LYS A 271 23.59 -1.62 -7.25
N MET A 272 22.93 -1.87 -6.13
CA MET A 272 22.20 -0.84 -5.39
C MET A 272 23.13 0.21 -4.80
N SER A 273 24.27 -0.20 -4.22
CA SER A 273 25.23 0.74 -3.62
C SER A 273 25.83 1.69 -4.65
N LYS A 274 26.06 1.23 -5.89
CA LYS A 274 26.51 2.09 -6.99
C LYS A 274 25.47 3.13 -7.41
N ASN A 275 24.19 2.77 -7.41
CA ASN A 275 23.10 3.70 -7.75
C ASN A 275 22.75 4.66 -6.59
N ASN A 276 23.01 4.26 -5.34
CA ASN A 276 22.60 4.98 -4.13
C ASN A 276 23.67 5.90 -3.53
N LYS A 277 24.83 6.10 -4.18
CA LYS A 277 25.92 6.96 -3.66
C LYS A 277 25.50 8.41 -3.37
N SER A 278 24.31 8.86 -3.78
CA SER A 278 23.74 10.17 -3.45
C SER A 278 22.69 10.18 -2.32
N LEU A 279 22.20 9.02 -1.82
CA LEU A 279 21.02 8.97 -0.93
C LEU A 279 21.16 8.08 0.31
N ALA A 280 22.17 7.20 0.37
CA ALA A 280 22.35 6.21 1.45
C ALA A 280 23.00 6.75 2.75
N GLN A 281 23.37 8.03 2.82
CA GLN A 281 24.13 8.61 3.94
C GLN A 281 23.29 9.31 5.01
N ALA A 282 21.97 9.41 4.84
CA ALA A 282 21.11 9.94 5.90
C ALA A 282 20.40 8.77 6.58
N SER A 283 20.30 8.82 7.92
CA SER A 283 19.57 7.93 8.81
C SER A 283 18.06 7.99 8.55
N ASP A 284 17.65 7.71 7.32
CA ASP A 284 16.33 8.03 6.81
C ASP A 284 15.69 6.77 6.25
N SER A 285 14.50 6.46 6.75
CA SER A 285 13.62 5.33 6.42
C SER A 285 13.18 5.22 4.93
N ARG A 286 13.79 6.03 4.06
CA ARG A 286 13.41 6.23 2.66
C ARG A 286 13.74 5.04 1.78
N VAL A 287 14.96 4.52 1.99
CA VAL A 287 15.50 3.40 1.27
C VAL A 287 15.95 2.39 2.31
N ILE A 288 15.13 1.36 2.51
CA ILE A 288 15.48 0.26 3.40
C ILE A 288 16.13 -0.79 2.52
N ILE A 289 17.42 -1.03 2.74
CA ILE A 289 18.16 -2.12 2.11
C ILE A 289 18.74 -2.96 3.23
N SER A 290 18.07 -4.08 3.48
CA SER A 290 18.47 -5.07 4.48
C SER A 290 18.32 -6.46 3.88
N GLU A 291 18.67 -7.48 4.66
CA GLU A 291 18.54 -8.87 4.24
C GLU A 291 17.08 -9.32 4.14
N THR A 292 16.22 -8.71 4.95
CA THR A 292 14.81 -9.08 5.13
C THR A 292 13.83 -8.08 4.53
N MET A 293 14.28 -6.89 4.15
CA MET A 293 13.42 -5.85 3.59
C MET A 293 14.17 -5.00 2.57
N LEU A 294 13.55 -4.83 1.40
CA LEU A 294 14.00 -3.93 0.34
C LEU A 294 12.87 -2.97 -0.06
N LYS A 295 13.03 -1.69 0.27
CA LYS A 295 12.09 -0.61 -0.07
C LYS A 295 12.82 0.42 -0.93
N PHE A 296 12.37 0.56 -2.18
CA PHE A 296 12.99 1.40 -3.21
C PHE A 296 12.10 2.60 -3.55
N HIS A 297 11.97 3.55 -2.63
CA HIS A 297 11.43 4.87 -2.98
C HIS A 297 12.57 5.89 -2.87
N GLU A 298 13.09 6.30 -4.03
CA GLU A 298 14.15 7.34 -4.14
C GLU A 298 13.73 8.68 -3.52
N ASN A 299 12.43 8.86 -3.25
CA ASN A 299 11.87 10.01 -2.57
C ASN A 299 10.75 9.52 -1.63
N ASP A 300 11.09 9.09 -0.42
CA ASP A 300 10.08 8.79 0.61
C ASP A 300 9.43 10.10 1.05
N ARG A 301 8.24 10.33 0.50
CA ARG A 301 7.45 11.53 0.73
C ARG A 301 6.58 11.41 1.98
N ARG A 302 6.77 10.43 2.85
CA ARG A 302 5.93 10.28 4.06
C ARG A 302 6.00 11.51 4.96
N LEU A 303 7.20 12.04 5.23
CA LEU A 303 7.35 13.30 5.98
C LEU A 303 6.68 14.48 5.27
N PHE A 304 6.79 14.54 3.95
CA PHE A 304 6.12 15.57 3.13
C PHE A 304 4.59 15.45 3.22
N TYR A 305 4.04 14.24 3.10
CA TYR A 305 2.60 14.01 3.23
C TYR A 305 2.09 14.28 4.65
N GLN A 306 2.86 13.92 5.69
CA GLN A 306 2.53 14.25 7.07
C GLN A 306 2.46 15.77 7.25
N LYS A 307 3.49 16.50 6.81
CA LYS A 307 3.53 17.96 6.92
C LYS A 307 2.35 18.60 6.19
N ASN A 308 2.11 18.22 4.94
CA ASN A 308 1.00 18.74 4.15
C ASN A 308 -0.36 18.44 4.78
N PHE A 309 -0.51 17.25 5.37
CA PHE A 309 -1.72 16.87 6.09
C PHE A 309 -1.97 17.80 7.27
N LEU A 310 -0.97 18.01 8.13
CA LEU A 310 -1.06 18.87 9.30
C LEU A 310 -1.32 20.34 8.92
N ASP A 311 -0.61 20.86 7.93
CA ASP A 311 -0.76 22.24 7.46
C ASP A 311 -2.17 22.46 6.88
N LYS A 312 -2.67 21.51 6.10
CA LYS A 312 -4.03 21.55 5.54
C LYS A 312 -5.11 21.47 6.61
N LEU A 313 -4.96 20.57 7.57
CA LEU A 313 -5.91 20.40 8.66
C LEU A 313 -5.98 21.67 9.51
N LYS A 314 -4.83 22.26 9.85
CA LYS A 314 -4.76 23.55 10.58
C LYS A 314 -5.47 24.67 9.81
N GLY A 315 -5.20 24.79 8.51
CA GLY A 315 -5.80 25.83 7.67
C GLY A 315 -7.33 25.74 7.61
N ILE A 316 -7.89 24.53 7.59
CA ILE A 316 -9.35 24.33 7.59
C ILE A 316 -9.94 24.53 8.98
N ILE A 317 -9.27 24.11 10.06
CA ILE A 317 -9.76 24.33 11.43
C ILE A 317 -9.77 25.82 11.79
N SER A 318 -8.83 26.61 11.27
CA SER A 318 -8.73 28.06 11.51
C SER A 318 -9.75 28.91 10.74
N GLN A 319 -10.50 28.32 9.80
CA GLN A 319 -11.56 28.97 9.00
C GLN A 319 -12.94 28.73 9.63
#